data_AF-A0A1I4FZ66-F1
#
_entry.id   AF-A0A1I4FZ66-F1
#
_cell.length_a   1.000
_cell.length_b   1.000
_cell.length_c   1.000
_cell.angle_alpha   90.00
_cell.angle_beta   90.00
_cell.angle_gamma   90.00
#
_symmetry.space_group_name_H-M   'P 1'
#
loop_
_entity.id
_entity.type
_entity.pdbx_description
1 polymer ?
#
loop_
_entity_poly.entity_id
_entity_poly.type
_entity_poly.pdbx_seq_one_letter_code
_entity_poly.pdbx_strand_id
1 'polypeptide(L)'
;MFGITSLPAALAPPAHLGHYERAHWGVENRLHWVRDVTFREDNSQVRTGTAPRALAGFRNLAISPARLADRANIAHARRDLLAHNDTFAVYNI
;
A
#
# COMPACT_ATOMS: atom_id res chain seq x y z
N MET A 1 -8.96 -21.67 -0.42
CA MET A 1 -8.50 -20.76 -1.49
C MET A 1 -7.98 -21.63 -2.63
N PHE A 2 -8.32 -21.29 -3.88
CA PHE A 2 -7.79 -21.95 -5.07
C PHE A 2 -6.92 -20.94 -5.84
N GLY A 3 -5.83 -21.39 -6.45
CA GLY A 3 -4.89 -20.54 -7.17
C GLY A 3 -4.38 -21.19 -8.44
N ILE A 4 -3.98 -20.37 -9.41
CA ILE A 4 -3.35 -20.80 -10.66
C ILE A 4 -1.91 -20.31 -10.62
N THR A 5 -0.96 -21.18 -10.95
CA THR A 5 0.47 -20.86 -10.98
C THR A 5 1.09 -21.37 -12.28
N SER A 6 2.07 -20.64 -12.80
CA SER A 6 2.91 -21.10 -13.91
C SER A 6 4.00 -22.09 -13.47
N LEU A 7 4.16 -22.31 -12.15
CA LEU A 7 5.09 -23.31 -11.62
C LEU A 7 4.61 -24.73 -11.95
N PRO A 8 5.49 -25.62 -12.44
CA PRO A 8 5.20 -27.04 -12.53
C PRO A 8 4.85 -27.63 -11.17
N ALA A 9 4.00 -28.66 -11.14
CA ALA A 9 3.54 -29.30 -9.89
C ALA A 9 4.69 -29.74 -8.97
N ALA A 10 5.80 -30.23 -9.54
CA ALA A 10 6.99 -30.63 -8.79
C ALA A 10 7.68 -29.47 -8.03
N LEU A 11 7.49 -28.23 -8.47
CA LEU A 11 8.08 -27.02 -7.88
C LEU A 11 7.07 -26.18 -7.08
N ALA A 12 5.82 -26.63 -7.00
CA ALA A 12 4.72 -25.95 -6.34
C ALA A 12 4.19 -26.74 -5.12
N PRO A 13 5.04 -27.19 -4.17
CA PRO A 13 4.54 -27.89 -3.00
C PRO A 13 3.64 -26.96 -2.17
N PRO A 14 2.65 -27.50 -1.43
CA PRO A 14 1.66 -26.70 -0.73
C PRO A 14 2.23 -25.60 0.18
N ALA A 15 3.33 -25.89 0.89
CA ALA A 15 3.98 -24.91 1.76
C ALA A 15 4.55 -23.70 0.99
N HIS A 16 5.06 -23.93 -0.23
CA HIS A 16 5.62 -22.89 -1.08
C HIS A 16 4.51 -21.97 -1.62
N LEU A 17 3.40 -22.56 -2.10
CA LEU A 17 2.24 -21.78 -2.54
C LEU A 17 1.60 -21.00 -1.37
N GLY A 18 1.48 -21.62 -0.20
CA GLY A 18 0.97 -20.96 1.00
C GLY A 18 1.85 -19.82 1.49
N HIS A 19 3.16 -19.85 1.23
CA HIS A 19 4.04 -18.71 1.51
C HIS A 19 3.65 -17.50 0.66
N TYR A 20 3.45 -17.67 -0.65
CA TYR A 20 3.03 -16.58 -1.53
C TYR A 20 1.66 -16.03 -1.17
N GLU A 21 0.70 -16.89 -0.82
CA GLU A 21 -0.61 -16.45 -0.36
C GLU A 21 -0.50 -15.52 0.87
N ARG A 22 0.24 -15.96 1.89
CA ARG A 22 0.45 -15.15 3.11
C ARG A 22 1.24 -13.87 2.83
N ALA A 23 2.23 -13.92 1.95
CA ALA A 23 2.98 -12.73 1.54
C ALA A 23 2.07 -11.74 0.78
N HIS A 24 1.15 -12.24 -0.04
CA HIS A 24 0.18 -11.43 -0.76
C HIS A 24 -0.77 -10.69 0.19
N TRP A 25 -1.24 -11.34 1.27
CA TRP A 25 -1.97 -10.67 2.35
C TRP A 25 -1.20 -9.51 2.99
N GLY A 26 0.13 -9.54 2.93
CA GLY A 26 0.98 -8.42 3.32
C GLY A 26 0.70 -7.15 2.50
N VAL A 27 0.38 -7.27 1.21
CA VAL A 27 0.02 -6.14 0.34
C VAL A 27 -1.32 -5.55 0.77
N GLU A 28 -2.31 -6.39 1.05
CA GLU A 28 -3.63 -5.97 1.51
C GLU A 28 -3.53 -5.16 2.81
N ASN A 29 -2.85 -5.72 3.81
CA ASN A 29 -2.72 -5.09 5.12
C ASN A 29 -1.82 -3.84 5.11
N ARG A 30 -0.75 -3.82 4.30
CA ARG A 30 0.25 -2.73 4.35
C ARG A 30 -0.01 -1.61 3.36
N LEU A 31 -0.71 -1.86 2.26
CA LEU A 31 -1.00 -0.88 1.23
C LEU A 31 -2.49 -0.56 1.15
N HIS A 32 -3.33 -1.55 0.91
CA HIS A 32 -4.77 -1.33 0.68
C HIS A 32 -5.44 -0.75 1.92
N TRP A 33 -5.30 -1.40 3.08
CA TRP A 33 -5.88 -0.89 4.32
C TRP A 33 -5.42 0.54 4.67
N VAL A 34 -4.12 0.84 4.46
CA VAL A 34 -3.58 2.19 4.69
C VAL A 34 -4.22 3.18 3.73
N ARG A 35 -4.39 2.82 2.47
CA ARG A 35 -5.01 3.70 1.47
C ARG A 35 -6.50 3.94 1.78
N ASP A 36 -7.23 2.89 2.11
CA ASP A 36 -8.66 2.90 2.34
C ASP A 36 -9.01 3.67 3.61
N VAL A 37 -8.33 3.37 4.72
CA VAL A 37 -8.65 3.93 6.03
C VAL A 37 -7.82 5.18 6.31
N THR A 38 -6.49 5.10 6.20
CA THR A 38 -5.61 6.22 6.58
C THR A 38 -5.64 7.34 5.55
N PHE A 39 -5.74 7.03 4.26
CA PHE A 39 -5.89 8.01 3.18
C PHE A 39 -7.34 8.18 2.68
N ARG A 40 -8.29 7.53 3.36
CA ARG A 40 -9.74 7.71 3.19
C ARG A 40 -10.20 7.44 1.75
N GLU A 41 -9.58 6.45 1.07
CA GLU A 41 -10.00 6.06 -0.29
C GLU A 41 -11.46 5.60 -0.31
N ASP A 42 -11.91 4.83 0.69
CA ASP A 42 -13.32 4.40 0.79
C ASP A 42 -14.30 5.56 0.90
N ASN A 43 -13.89 6.65 1.55
CA ASN A 43 -14.73 7.84 1.70
C ASN A 43 -14.68 8.78 0.48
N SER A 44 -13.87 8.47 -0.54
CA SER A 44 -13.70 9.30 -1.72
C SER A 44 -14.95 9.26 -2.61
N GLN A 45 -15.53 10.43 -2.90
CA GLN A 45 -16.70 10.56 -3.79
C GLN A 45 -16.33 10.79 -5.26
N VAL A 46 -15.03 10.83 -5.60
CA VAL A 46 -14.59 10.98 -6.98
C VAL A 46 -14.93 9.71 -7.77
N ARG A 47 -15.78 9.83 -8.80
CA ARG A 47 -16.28 8.72 -9.62
C ARG A 47 -16.12 8.91 -11.14
N THR A 48 -15.68 10.08 -11.60
CA THR A 48 -15.70 10.43 -13.02
C THR A 48 -14.41 10.03 -13.76
N GLY A 49 -14.56 9.38 -14.92
CA GLY A 49 -13.47 9.10 -15.84
C GLY A 49 -12.30 8.37 -15.20
N THR A 50 -11.08 8.89 -15.40
CA THR A 50 -9.84 8.27 -14.89
C THR A 50 -9.45 8.73 -13.49
N ALA A 51 -10.20 9.66 -12.90
CA ALA A 51 -9.86 10.30 -11.63
C ALA A 51 -9.75 9.33 -10.43
N PRO A 52 -10.61 8.29 -10.27
CA PRO A 52 -10.45 7.33 -9.17
C PRO A 52 -9.09 6.61 -9.22
N ARG A 53 -8.67 6.18 -10.42
CA ARG A 53 -7.39 5.51 -10.63
C ARG A 53 -6.21 6.46 -10.44
N ALA A 54 -6.32 7.70 -10.90
CA ALA A 54 -5.31 8.71 -10.66
C ALA A 54 -5.12 8.98 -9.15
N LEU A 55 -6.21 9.10 -8.40
CA LEU A 55 -6.17 9.27 -6.94
C LEU A 55 -5.55 8.07 -6.21
N ALA A 56 -5.85 6.83 -6.62
CA ALA A 56 -5.17 5.66 -6.08
C ALA A 56 -3.65 5.73 -6.30
N GLY A 57 -3.22 6.18 -7.49
CA GLY A 57 -1.81 6.44 -7.81
C GLY A 57 -1.20 7.54 -6.92
N PHE A 58 -1.86 8.67 -6.76
CA PHE A 58 -1.38 9.75 -5.91
C PHE A 58 -1.28 9.35 -4.43
N ARG A 59 -2.24 8.56 -3.92
CA ARG A 59 -2.17 8.01 -2.56
C ARG A 59 -0.97 7.07 -2.41
N ASN A 60 -0.69 6.21 -3.40
CA ASN A 60 0.53 5.39 -3.38
C ASN A 60 1.78 6.26 -3.33
N LEU A 61 1.85 7.31 -4.17
CA LEU A 61 2.98 8.24 -4.17
C LEU A 61 3.15 8.95 -2.82
N ALA A 62 2.07 9.25 -2.10
CA ALA A 62 2.14 9.84 -0.76
C ALA A 62 2.53 8.82 0.33
N ILE A 63 2.19 7.54 0.17
CA ILE A 63 2.54 6.48 1.12
C ILE A 63 4.02 6.08 0.99
N SER A 64 4.56 6.02 -0.24
CA SER A 64 5.92 5.55 -0.51
C SER A 64 7.01 6.27 0.29
N PRO A 65 7.01 7.61 0.42
CA PRO A 65 7.97 8.35 1.24
C PRO A 65 8.03 7.86 2.69
N ALA A 66 6.87 7.68 3.33
CA ALA A 66 6.80 7.20 4.71
C ALA A 66 7.33 5.76 4.85
N ARG A 67 7.22 4.94 3.81
CA ARG A 67 7.80 3.58 3.79
C ARG A 67 9.31 3.59 3.56
N LEU A 68 9.81 4.47 2.70
CA LEU A 68 11.24 4.63 2.43
C LEU A 68 11.99 5.17 3.66
N ALA A 69 11.37 6.06 4.42
CA ALA A 69 11.88 6.55 5.70
C ALA A 69 11.63 5.59 6.89
N ASP A 70 11.30 4.32 6.62
CA ASP A 70 11.05 3.25 7.59
C ASP A 70 10.11 3.62 8.75
N ARG A 71 9.05 4.39 8.44
CA ARG A 71 8.12 4.84 9.47
C ARG A 71 7.20 3.71 9.89
N ALA A 72 7.25 3.36 11.17
CA ALA A 72 6.39 2.34 11.75
C ALA A 72 4.89 2.72 11.69
N ASN A 73 4.56 4.01 11.85
CA ASN A 73 3.18 4.50 11.87
C ASN A 73 2.90 5.48 10.72
N ILE A 74 2.20 5.00 9.69
CA ILE A 74 1.87 5.79 8.50
C ILE A 74 0.83 6.87 8.79
N ALA A 75 -0.09 6.66 9.74
CA ALA A 75 -1.07 7.67 10.12
C ALA A 75 -0.41 8.88 10.79
N HIS A 76 0.65 8.65 11.59
CA HIS A 76 1.47 9.71 12.15
C HIS A 76 2.24 10.44 11.05
N ALA A 77 2.96 9.71 10.20
CA ALA A 77 3.71 10.31 9.08
C ALA A 77 2.81 11.15 8.16
N ARG A 78 1.58 10.71 7.88
CA ARG A 78 0.59 11.48 7.13
C ARG A 78 0.24 12.80 7.83
N ARG A 79 0.05 12.81 9.16
CA ARG A 79 -0.25 14.05 9.91
C ARG A 79 0.93 15.00 9.90
N ASP A 80 2.14 14.48 10.06
CA ASP A 80 3.36 15.28 10.02
C ASP A 80 3.53 15.97 8.65
N LEU A 81 3.36 15.21 7.56
CA LEU A 81 3.38 15.70 6.18
C LEU A 81 2.36 16.81 5.90
N LEU A 82 1.22 16.79 6.58
CA LEU A 82 0.19 17.82 6.44
C LEU A 82 0.47 19.06 7.30
N ALA A 83 1.24 18.91 8.37
CA ALA A 83 1.47 19.95 9.37
C ALA A 83 2.79 20.71 9.17
N HIS A 84 3.76 20.14 8.46
CA HIS A 84 5.10 20.74 8.34
C HIS A 84 5.58 20.83 6.89
N ASN A 85 6.16 21.98 6.54
CA ASN A 85 6.59 22.30 5.18
C ASN A 85 7.98 21.73 4.86
N ASP A 86 8.74 21.35 5.89
CA ASP A 86 10.07 20.77 5.87
C ASP A 86 10.06 19.25 6.02
N THR A 87 8.88 18.62 6.03
CA THR A 87 8.74 17.18 6.26
C THR A 87 9.57 16.35 5.29
N PHE A 88 9.70 16.76 4.03
CA PHE A 88 10.58 16.07 3.08
C PHE A 88 12.06 16.10 3.51
N ALA A 89 12.52 17.24 4.05
CA ALA A 89 13.87 17.35 4.61
C ALA A 89 14.04 16.53 5.90
N VAL A 90 13.03 16.52 6.80
CA VAL A 90 13.04 15.71 8.03
C VAL A 90 13.09 14.21 7.74
N TYR A 91 12.51 13.80 6.61
CA TYR A 91 12.41 12.40 6.21
C TYR A 91 13.51 12.01 5.20
N ASN A 92 14.35 12.97 4.80
CA ASN A 92 15.43 12.82 3.82
C ASN A 92 14.96 12.23 2.47
N ILE A 93 13.92 12.83 1.89
CA ILE A 93 13.25 12.41 0.65
C ILE A 93 13.18 13.58 -0.33
#